data_AF-A0A8J6XCB0-F1
#
_entry.id   AF-A0A8J6XCB0-F1
#
_cell.length_a   1.000
_cell.length_b   1.000
_cell.length_c   1.000
_cell.angle_alpha   90.00
_cell.angle_beta   90.00
_cell.angle_gamma   90.00
#
_symmetry.space_group_name_H-M   'P 1'
#
loop_
_entity.id
_entity.type
_entity.pdbx_description
1 polymer ?
#
loop_
_entity_poly.entity_id
_entity_poly.type
_entity_poly.pdbx_seq_one_letter_code
_entity_poly.pdbx_strand_id
1 'polypeptide(L)'
;MKSLKSGLVVLGSVGLVFLVACSGTQENTASNTESSPAANTSKTETGKSHSQINHSDKEHSHGGQVVETGQYHLELVTHKEDKGSHLDFIIERGEKHEIVSNAKVTAQVQQPDGTQKSLDFKYDTQSKVYTASLPSNAPGQYPIKVTADVNGEKVNGRFTVNQ
;
A
#
# COMPACT_ATOMS: atom_id res chain seq x y z
N MET A 1 -31.51 49.39 27.51
CA MET A 1 -32.28 49.97 26.39
C MET A 1 -31.98 49.18 25.12
N LYS A 2 -33.04 48.75 24.42
CA LYS A 2 -33.15 48.46 22.97
C LYS A 2 -32.47 47.19 22.41
N SER A 3 -33.30 46.17 22.29
CA SER A 3 -33.24 45.04 21.36
C SER A 3 -33.49 45.45 19.89
N LEU A 4 -32.80 44.82 18.94
CA LEU A 4 -33.12 44.75 17.50
C LEU A 4 -33.10 43.24 17.17
N LYS A 5 -34.21 42.49 16.99
CA LYS A 5 -35.26 42.46 15.95
C LYS A 5 -34.77 42.22 14.51
N SER A 6 -34.72 40.93 14.16
CA SER A 6 -35.31 40.24 12.99
C SER A 6 -34.67 40.26 11.58
N GLY A 7 -34.82 39.11 10.91
CA GLY A 7 -34.69 38.86 9.45
C GLY A 7 -33.50 37.95 9.11
N LEU A 8 -33.57 36.85 8.35
CA LEU A 8 -34.55 36.35 7.39
C LEU A 8 -34.24 34.84 7.18
N VAL A 9 -35.27 33.99 7.10
CA VAL A 9 -35.18 32.58 6.72
C VAL A 9 -34.97 32.46 5.21
N VAL A 10 -33.98 31.68 4.77
CA VAL A 10 -33.88 31.22 3.38
C VAL A 10 -33.96 29.70 3.36
N LEU A 11 -35.14 29.20 2.99
CA LEU A 11 -35.37 27.82 2.56
C LEU A 11 -34.86 27.69 1.12
N GLY A 12 -33.83 26.87 0.91
CA GLY A 12 -33.27 26.54 -0.40
C GLY A 12 -33.38 25.04 -0.67
N SER A 13 -34.39 24.71 -1.45
CA SER A 13 -34.78 23.45 -2.09
C SER A 13 -33.70 22.40 -2.47
N VAL A 14 -34.05 21.15 -2.14
CA VAL A 14 -33.78 19.85 -2.79
C VAL A 14 -32.95 19.86 -4.08
N GLY A 15 -31.81 19.16 -4.07
CA GLY A 15 -31.01 18.79 -5.23
C GLY A 15 -30.92 17.26 -5.37
N LEU A 16 -31.04 16.80 -6.60
CA LEU A 16 -31.44 15.47 -7.08
C LEU A 16 -30.37 14.37 -6.91
N VAL A 17 -30.83 13.14 -6.70
CA VAL A 17 -30.06 11.88 -6.78
C VAL A 17 -29.63 11.63 -8.23
N PHE A 18 -28.34 11.30 -8.44
CA PHE A 18 -27.90 10.58 -9.63
C PHE A 18 -27.15 9.30 -9.24
N LEU A 19 -27.85 8.18 -9.39
CA LEU A 19 -27.31 6.84 -9.51
C LEU A 19 -26.98 6.60 -10.99
N VAL A 20 -25.72 6.35 -11.33
CA VAL A 20 -25.38 5.57 -12.53
C VAL A 20 -24.26 4.60 -12.16
N ALA A 21 -24.67 3.34 -11.95
CA ALA A 21 -23.80 2.18 -12.00
C ALA A 21 -23.49 1.88 -13.47
N CYS A 22 -22.21 1.81 -13.82
CA CYS A 22 -21.80 1.28 -15.13
C CYS A 22 -21.21 -0.11 -14.91
N SER A 23 -22.09 -1.12 -14.96
CA SER A 23 -21.71 -2.51 -15.20
C SER A 23 -21.79 -2.72 -16.70
N GLY A 24 -20.65 -2.98 -17.34
CA GLY A 24 -20.56 -3.29 -18.77
C GLY A 24 -19.58 -4.42 -19.01
N THR A 25 -20.09 -5.65 -19.01
CA THR A 25 -19.46 -6.84 -19.60
C THR A 25 -20.14 -7.09 -20.94
N GLN A 26 -19.39 -7.08 -22.04
CA GLN A 26 -19.72 -7.76 -23.31
C GLN A 26 -18.46 -7.73 -24.20
N GLU A 27 -17.72 -8.83 -24.32
CA GLU A 27 -17.86 -9.93 -25.30
C GLU A 27 -17.65 -9.54 -26.77
N ASN A 28 -16.52 -10.07 -27.28
CA ASN A 28 -16.32 -10.77 -28.54
C ASN A 28 -16.90 -10.17 -29.83
N THR A 29 -15.98 -9.74 -30.71
CA THR A 29 -16.17 -9.85 -32.16
C THR A 29 -15.06 -10.72 -32.72
N ALA A 30 -15.44 -11.91 -33.16
CA ALA A 30 -14.64 -12.79 -33.97
C ALA A 30 -14.67 -12.32 -35.44
N SER A 31 -13.53 -12.40 -36.12
CA SER A 31 -13.49 -12.47 -37.58
C SER A 31 -12.48 -13.54 -37.97
N ASN A 32 -12.99 -14.63 -38.56
CA ASN A 32 -12.23 -15.72 -39.12
C ASN A 32 -11.65 -15.31 -40.49
N THR A 33 -10.40 -15.68 -40.75
CA THR A 33 -9.88 -15.95 -42.10
C THR A 33 -8.84 -17.06 -41.99
N GLU A 34 -9.18 -18.24 -42.49
CA GLU A 34 -8.25 -19.36 -42.83
C GLU A 34 -7.35 -18.91 -44.01
N SER A 35 -6.11 -19.37 -44.25
CA SER A 35 -5.53 -20.72 -44.27
C SER A 35 -3.99 -20.58 -44.40
N SER A 36 -3.17 -21.28 -43.61
CA SER A 36 -2.36 -22.49 -43.96
C SER A 36 -0.87 -22.31 -43.62
N PRO A 37 -0.06 -23.37 -43.45
CA PRO A 37 0.69 -23.57 -42.21
C PRO A 37 2.21 -23.44 -42.39
N ALA A 38 2.89 -22.95 -41.36
CA ALA A 38 4.31 -23.18 -41.17
C ALA A 38 4.60 -23.40 -39.69
N ALA A 39 4.99 -24.63 -39.36
CA ALA A 39 5.52 -24.98 -38.05
C ALA A 39 6.84 -24.24 -37.79
N ASN A 40 6.99 -23.63 -36.61
CA ASN A 40 8.25 -23.61 -35.88
C ASN A 40 8.09 -23.12 -34.43
N THR A 41 8.39 -24.05 -33.52
CA THR A 41 9.13 -23.90 -32.26
C THR A 41 8.73 -22.81 -31.24
N SER A 42 8.19 -23.32 -30.12
CA SER A 42 8.13 -22.82 -28.75
C SER A 42 9.04 -21.62 -28.40
N LYS A 43 8.44 -20.56 -27.82
CA LYS A 43 8.87 -19.94 -26.55
C LYS A 43 7.66 -19.37 -25.81
N THR A 44 7.43 -19.87 -24.60
CA THR A 44 6.52 -19.31 -23.60
C THR A 44 6.99 -17.92 -23.22
N GLU A 45 6.28 -16.87 -23.63
CA GLU A 45 6.46 -15.54 -23.07
C GLU A 45 5.59 -15.41 -21.82
N THR A 46 6.28 -15.47 -20.68
CA THR A 46 5.80 -15.08 -19.36
C THR A 46 5.10 -13.73 -19.43
N GLY A 47 3.86 -13.70 -18.94
CA GLY A 47 3.06 -12.49 -18.82
C GLY A 47 3.85 -11.38 -18.13
N LYS A 48 3.94 -10.23 -18.80
CA LYS A 48 4.42 -8.98 -18.22
C LYS A 48 3.53 -8.63 -17.03
N SER A 49 4.03 -8.90 -15.83
CA SER A 49 3.50 -8.29 -14.60
C SER A 49 3.60 -6.77 -14.75
N HIS A 50 2.47 -6.11 -14.55
CA HIS A 50 2.35 -4.67 -14.64
C HIS A 50 3.13 -3.98 -13.52
N SER A 51 3.94 -3.00 -13.93
CA SER A 51 4.39 -1.84 -13.15
C SER A 51 5.33 -2.09 -11.97
N GLN A 52 6.58 -2.46 -12.28
CA GLN A 52 7.71 -2.01 -11.46
C GLN A 52 7.98 -0.56 -11.85
N ILE A 53 7.42 0.39 -11.10
CA ILE A 53 7.90 1.78 -11.14
C ILE A 53 9.28 1.73 -10.49
N ASN A 54 10.30 1.56 -11.31
CA ASN A 54 11.69 1.77 -10.89
C ASN A 54 11.89 3.28 -10.76
N HIS A 55 11.63 3.83 -9.58
CA HIS A 55 12.32 5.05 -9.18
C HIS A 55 13.79 4.68 -8.97
N SER A 56 14.63 5.31 -9.78
CA SER A 56 16.06 5.05 -9.90
C SER A 56 16.84 5.66 -8.73
N ASP A 57 16.42 5.44 -7.49
CA ASP A 57 17.08 5.96 -6.29
C ASP A 57 17.64 4.79 -5.47
N LYS A 58 18.57 4.04 -6.08
CA LYS A 58 19.22 2.90 -5.42
C LYS A 58 20.17 3.30 -4.28
N GLU A 59 20.36 4.59 -4.01
CA GLU A 59 21.29 5.04 -2.97
C GLU A 59 20.75 4.89 -1.54
N HIS A 60 19.42 4.82 -1.35
CA HIS A 60 18.82 4.85 0.00
C HIS A 60 17.89 3.68 0.32
N SER A 61 17.54 2.83 -0.65
CA SER A 61 16.73 1.63 -0.38
C SER A 61 17.58 0.51 0.22
N HIS A 62 17.08 -0.08 1.30
CA HIS A 62 17.57 -1.27 1.98
C HIS A 62 17.09 -2.59 1.33
N GLY A 63 16.55 -2.51 0.10
CA GLY A 63 16.04 -3.67 -0.65
C GLY A 63 14.57 -4.00 -0.37
N GLY A 64 13.83 -3.09 0.25
CA GLY A 64 12.42 -3.22 0.58
C GLY A 64 11.49 -2.54 -0.42
N GLN A 65 10.22 -2.47 -0.04
CA GLN A 65 9.21 -1.63 -0.69
C GLN A 65 9.24 -0.24 -0.08
N VAL A 66 9.36 0.79 -0.91
CA VAL A 66 9.43 2.20 -0.49
C VAL A 66 8.11 2.90 -0.76
N VAL A 67 7.69 3.74 0.18
CA VAL A 67 6.58 4.68 0.05
C VAL A 67 7.04 6.05 0.55
N GLU A 68 6.99 7.05 -0.33
CA GLU A 68 7.21 8.45 0.03
C GLU A 68 5.89 9.10 0.44
N THR A 69 5.88 9.79 1.59
CA THR A 69 4.69 10.49 2.07
C THR A 69 5.05 11.77 2.81
N GLY A 70 4.70 12.89 2.20
CA GLY A 70 5.11 14.21 2.69
C GLY A 70 6.64 14.30 2.71
N GLN A 71 7.20 14.48 3.90
CA GLN A 71 8.64 14.58 4.14
C GLN A 71 9.29 13.26 4.59
N TYR A 72 8.55 12.15 4.53
CA TYR A 72 9.01 10.87 5.06
C TYR A 72 9.22 9.84 3.97
N HIS A 73 10.35 9.16 4.05
CA HIS A 73 10.67 7.93 3.34
C HIS A 73 10.33 6.75 4.25
N LEU A 74 9.41 5.90 3.80
CA LEU A 74 8.99 4.70 4.52
C LEU A 74 9.40 3.47 3.74
N GLU A 75 10.22 2.62 4.33
CA GLU A 75 10.66 1.37 3.70
C GLU A 75 10.27 0.16 4.53
N LEU A 76 9.63 -0.83 3.89
CA LEU A 76 9.32 -2.12 4.49
C LEU A 76 10.18 -3.21 3.82
N VAL A 77 11.11 -3.78 4.60
CA VAL A 77 11.94 -4.93 4.21
C VAL A 77 11.34 -6.18 4.85
N THR A 78 11.37 -7.30 4.13
CA THR A 78 10.81 -8.58 4.59
C THR A 78 11.85 -9.68 4.49
N HIS A 79 12.07 -10.40 5.58
CA HIS A 79 12.95 -11.57 5.64
C HIS A 79 12.12 -12.80 5.96
N LYS A 80 12.27 -13.87 5.15
CA LYS A 80 11.60 -15.14 5.41
C LYS A 80 12.23 -15.86 6.61
N GLU A 81 11.39 -16.45 7.46
CA GLU A 81 11.77 -17.26 8.61
C GLU A 81 10.94 -18.55 8.65
N ASP A 82 11.34 -19.54 9.47
CA ASP A 82 10.64 -20.84 9.54
C ASP A 82 9.15 -20.73 9.91
N LYS A 83 8.79 -19.73 10.73
CA LYS A 83 7.44 -19.55 11.29
C LYS A 83 6.68 -18.35 10.73
N GLY A 84 7.19 -17.73 9.66
CA GLY A 84 6.57 -16.56 9.05
C GLY A 84 7.62 -15.66 8.42
N SER A 85 7.48 -14.36 8.63
CA SER A 85 8.46 -13.40 8.17
C SER A 85 8.81 -12.37 9.24
N HIS A 86 10.07 -11.98 9.27
CA HIS A 86 10.55 -10.79 9.94
C HIS A 86 10.27 -9.57 9.06
N LEU A 87 9.72 -8.52 9.66
CA LEU A 87 9.46 -7.25 9.01
C LEU A 87 10.35 -6.19 9.64
N ASP A 88 11.19 -5.57 8.83
CA ASP A 88 11.93 -4.38 9.18
C ASP A 88 11.24 -3.18 8.54
N PHE A 89 10.93 -2.17 9.35
CA PHE A 89 10.34 -0.93 8.89
C PHE A 89 11.29 0.22 9.22
N ILE A 90 11.74 0.92 8.19
CA ILE A 90 12.63 2.06 8.28
C ILE A 90 11.80 3.33 8.04
N ILE A 91 12.06 4.34 8.87
CA ILE A 91 11.45 5.66 8.74
C ILE A 91 12.58 6.67 8.68
N GLU A 92 12.63 7.39 7.58
CA GLU A 92 13.60 8.44 7.34
C GLU A 92 12.87 9.75 7.01
N ARG A 93 13.51 10.88 7.30
CA ARG A 93 12.93 12.22 7.13
C ARG A 93 13.82 13.12 6.29
N GLY A 94 13.19 13.78 5.32
CA GLY A 94 13.78 14.78 4.45
C GLY A 94 14.84 14.22 3.50
N GLU A 95 15.40 15.08 2.65
CA GLU A 95 16.37 14.72 1.61
C GLU A 95 17.65 14.05 2.16
N LYS A 96 17.98 14.30 3.42
CA LYS A 96 19.16 13.72 4.08
C LYS A 96 18.92 12.30 4.61
N HIS A 97 17.70 11.78 4.50
CA HIS A 97 17.31 10.47 5.01
C HIS A 97 17.65 10.30 6.49
N GLU A 98 17.24 11.29 7.31
CA GLU A 98 17.52 11.25 8.75
C GLU A 98 16.63 10.21 9.44
N ILE A 99 17.25 9.22 10.10
CA ILE A 99 16.54 8.14 10.80
C ILE A 99 15.61 8.68 11.90
N VAL A 100 14.36 8.22 11.89
CA VAL A 100 13.34 8.56 12.89
C VAL A 100 13.16 7.41 13.87
N SER A 101 13.71 7.53 15.07
CA SER A 101 13.74 6.46 16.09
C SER A 101 12.66 6.55 17.18
N ASN A 102 11.86 7.62 17.18
CA ASN A 102 10.92 7.95 18.24
C ASN A 102 9.43 7.81 17.84
N ALA A 103 9.14 7.00 16.82
CA ALA A 103 7.78 6.78 16.33
C ALA A 103 7.08 5.64 17.09
N LYS A 104 5.75 5.75 17.26
CA LYS A 104 4.91 4.61 17.59
C LYS A 104 4.39 3.98 16.30
N VAL A 105 4.86 2.78 15.98
CA VAL A 105 4.57 2.12 14.71
C VAL A 105 3.64 0.92 14.91
N THR A 106 2.54 0.92 14.16
CA THR A 106 1.55 -0.17 14.13
C THR A 106 1.22 -0.54 12.70
N ALA A 107 0.87 -1.79 12.43
CA ALA A 107 0.42 -2.23 11.13
C ALA A 107 -0.86 -3.04 11.20
N GLN A 108 -1.74 -2.83 10.23
CA GLN A 108 -2.89 -3.68 9.96
C GLN A 108 -2.55 -4.56 8.75
N VAL A 109 -2.47 -5.87 8.97
CA VAL A 109 -2.16 -6.87 7.96
C VAL A 109 -3.43 -7.64 7.62
N GLN A 110 -3.83 -7.65 6.36
CA GLN A 110 -4.85 -8.56 5.87
C GLN A 110 -4.19 -9.91 5.51
N GLN A 111 -4.68 -10.99 6.12
CA GLN A 111 -4.28 -12.35 5.79
C GLN A 111 -4.92 -12.79 4.45
N PRO A 112 -4.41 -13.84 3.79
CA PRO A 112 -4.98 -14.34 2.54
C PRO A 112 -6.45 -14.78 2.64
N ASP A 113 -6.92 -15.15 3.82
CA ASP A 113 -8.33 -15.47 4.10
C ASP A 113 -9.23 -14.24 4.29
N GLY A 114 -8.66 -13.03 4.18
CA GLY A 114 -9.34 -11.75 4.34
C GLY A 114 -9.37 -11.22 5.79
N THR A 115 -9.00 -12.02 6.79
CA THR A 115 -8.97 -11.59 8.19
C THR A 115 -7.90 -10.53 8.43
N GLN A 116 -8.13 -9.64 9.40
CA GLN A 116 -7.16 -8.61 9.76
C GLN A 116 -6.44 -8.96 11.07
N LYS A 117 -5.12 -8.75 11.08
CA LYS A 117 -4.27 -8.81 12.28
C LYS A 117 -3.59 -7.47 12.49
N SER A 118 -3.43 -7.10 13.76
CA SER A 118 -2.64 -5.93 14.14
C SER A 118 -1.25 -6.37 14.58
N LEU A 119 -0.21 -5.67 14.14
CA LEU A 119 1.17 -5.86 14.56
C LEU A 119 1.69 -4.57 15.16
N ASP A 120 2.27 -4.66 16.35
CA ASP A 120 3.03 -3.58 16.95
C ASP A 120 4.51 -3.76 16.61
N PHE A 121 5.11 -2.73 16.03
CA PHE A 121 6.55 -2.75 15.78
C PHE A 121 7.31 -2.20 16.98
N LYS A 122 8.53 -2.68 17.19
CA LYS A 122 9.45 -2.23 18.25
C LYS A 122 10.72 -1.70 17.63
N TYR A 123 11.17 -0.53 18.09
CA TYR A 123 12.44 0.01 17.62
C TYR A 123 13.61 -0.80 18.20
N ASP A 124 14.44 -1.34 17.32
CA ASP A 124 15.71 -1.97 17.68
C ASP A 124 16.82 -0.92 17.58
N THR A 125 17.46 -0.60 18.70
CA THR A 125 18.51 0.42 18.76
C THR A 125 19.83 0.00 18.12
N GLN A 126 20.07 -1.32 17.98
CA GLN A 126 21.30 -1.85 17.40
C GLN A 126 21.22 -1.83 15.87
N SER A 127 20.12 -2.32 15.30
CA SER A 127 19.90 -2.31 13.84
C SER A 127 19.29 -1.01 13.33
N LYS A 128 18.80 -0.15 14.22
CA LYS A 128 18.17 1.16 13.93
C LYS A 128 16.89 1.09 13.10
N VAL A 129 16.18 -0.04 13.14
CA VAL A 129 14.91 -0.26 12.43
C VAL A 129 13.80 -0.61 13.40
N TYR A 130 12.55 -0.46 12.97
CA TYR A 130 11.40 -0.98 13.70
C TYR A 130 11.14 -2.42 13.25
N THR A 131 11.05 -3.35 14.18
CA THR A 131 10.89 -4.78 13.88
C THR A 131 9.52 -5.30 14.31
N ALA A 132 8.95 -6.22 13.53
CA ALA A 132 7.78 -7.02 13.91
C ALA A 132 7.84 -8.40 13.24
N SER A 133 7.21 -9.39 13.88
CA SER A 133 7.03 -10.71 13.27
C SER A 133 5.63 -10.82 12.67
N LEU A 134 5.54 -11.32 11.44
CA LEU A 134 4.29 -11.74 10.80
C LEU A 134 4.15 -13.26 10.94
N PRO A 135 3.35 -13.77 11.91
CA PRO A 135 3.26 -15.20 12.19
C PRO A 135 2.28 -15.89 11.22
N SER A 136 2.68 -16.04 9.97
CA SER A 136 1.94 -16.80 8.97
C SER A 136 2.83 -17.28 7.82
N ASN A 137 2.71 -18.56 7.49
CA ASN A 137 3.31 -19.19 6.30
C ASN A 137 2.27 -19.49 5.22
N ALA A 138 1.02 -19.05 5.38
CA ALA A 138 0.01 -19.27 4.35
C ALA A 138 0.46 -18.54 3.06
N PRO A 139 0.52 -19.23 1.91
CA PRO A 139 0.98 -18.60 0.68
C PRO A 139 -0.01 -17.55 0.21
N GLY A 140 0.49 -16.48 -0.41
CA GLY A 140 -0.34 -15.45 -1.03
C GLY A 140 0.07 -14.03 -0.68
N GLN A 141 -0.79 -13.08 -1.05
CA GLN A 141 -0.56 -11.67 -0.82
C GLN A 141 -1.07 -11.25 0.56
N TYR A 142 -0.28 -10.42 1.23
CA TYR A 142 -0.58 -9.81 2.51
C TYR A 142 -0.56 -8.30 2.32
N PRO A 143 -1.72 -7.66 2.07
CA PRO A 143 -1.81 -6.20 2.10
C PRO A 143 -1.55 -5.69 3.52
N ILE A 144 -0.66 -4.71 3.65
CA ILE A 144 -0.25 -4.12 4.93
C ILE A 144 -0.48 -2.62 4.88
N LYS A 145 -1.17 -2.07 5.88
CA LYS A 145 -1.21 -0.64 6.15
C LYS A 145 -0.40 -0.37 7.41
N VAL A 146 0.73 0.32 7.29
CA VAL A 146 1.55 0.76 8.41
C VAL A 146 1.18 2.20 8.76
N THR A 147 1.04 2.48 10.05
CA THR A 147 0.87 3.83 10.61
C THR A 147 1.99 4.09 11.59
N ALA A 148 2.81 5.10 11.29
CA ALA A 148 3.81 5.65 12.20
C ALA A 148 3.29 6.95 12.80
N ASP A 149 3.22 7.01 14.12
CA ASP A 149 2.92 8.24 14.86
C ASP A 149 4.25 8.86 15.34
N VAL A 150 4.70 9.90 14.65
CA VAL A 150 5.94 10.62 14.91
C VAL A 150 5.59 11.91 15.65
N ASN A 151 5.73 11.91 16.99
CA ASN A 151 5.39 13.06 17.83
C ASN A 151 3.97 13.63 17.63
N GLY A 152 2.97 12.77 17.37
CA GLY A 152 1.59 13.17 17.13
C GLY A 152 1.23 13.30 15.65
N GLU A 153 2.21 13.37 14.75
CA GLU A 153 1.99 13.34 13.31
C GLU A 153 1.83 11.90 12.82
N LYS A 154 0.68 11.59 12.18
CA LYS A 154 0.42 10.26 11.64
C LYS A 154 0.83 10.18 10.18
N VAL A 155 1.80 9.31 9.92
CA VAL A 155 2.35 9.02 8.61
C VAL A 155 1.94 7.59 8.23
N ASN A 156 1.38 7.40 7.03
CA ASN A 156 0.82 6.10 6.63
C ASN A 156 1.53 5.56 5.38
N GLY A 157 1.90 4.29 5.41
CA GLY A 157 2.40 3.53 4.27
C GLY A 157 1.49 2.35 3.94
N ARG A 158 1.38 2.00 2.65
CA ARG A 158 0.70 0.79 2.19
C ARG A 158 1.66 -0.08 1.41
N PHE A 159 1.77 -1.33 1.80
CA PHE A 159 2.72 -2.30 1.26
C PHE A 159 2.01 -3.62 0.96
N THR A 160 2.63 -4.48 0.17
CA THR A 160 2.13 -5.84 -0.08
C THR A 160 3.26 -6.84 0.05
N VAL A 161 3.17 -7.76 1.01
CA VAL A 161 4.14 -8.85 1.16
C VAL A 161 3.61 -10.12 0.49
N ASN A 162 4.48 -10.84 -0.20
CA ASN A 162 4.15 -12.16 -0.75
C ASN A 162 4.89 -13.22 0.06
N GLN A 163 4.16 -14.17 0.64
CA GLN A 163 4.72 -15.33 1.35
C GLN A 163 4.85 -16.52 0.40
#